data_AF-A0A832AZA7-F1
#
_entry.id   AF-A0A832AZA7-F1
#
_cell.length_a   1.000
_cell.length_b   1.000
_cell.length_c   1.000
_cell.angle_alpha   90.00
_cell.angle_beta   90.00
_cell.angle_gamma   90.00
#
_symmetry.space_group_name_H-M   'P 1'
#
loop_
_entity.id
_entity.type
_entity.pdbx_description
1 polymer ?
#
loop_
_entity_poly.entity_id
_entity_poly.type
_entity_poly.pdbx_seq_one_letter_code
_entity_poly.pdbx_strand_id
1 'polypeptide(L)' 'MYFELWIDNSRREEVIKKLKTVCKEVWEVSGNYDLIVCAESEDQIKVDGVLNWRRHYTC' A
#
# COMPACT_ATOMS: atom_id res chain seq x y z
N MET A 1 -1.15 -1.57 11.60
CA MET A 1 0.28 -1.75 11.27
C MET A 1 0.57 -1.00 10.00
N TYR A 2 1.75 -0.41 9.88
CA TYR A 2 2.12 0.35 8.70
C TYR A 2 2.91 -0.50 7.73
N PHE A 3 2.57 -0.39 6.45
CA PHE A 3 3.25 -1.08 5.35
C PHE A 3 3.64 -0.09 4.27
N GLU A 4 4.83 -0.27 3.75
CA GLU A 4 5.29 0.43 2.57
C GLU A 4 5.08 -0.46 1.35
N LEU A 5 4.48 0.10 0.30
CA LEU A 5 4.07 -0.65 -0.88
C LEU A 5 4.76 -0.10 -2.13
N TRP A 6 5.12 -1.04 -3.01
CA TRP A 6 5.44 -0.77 -4.41
C TRP A 6 4.27 -1.27 -5.26
N ILE A 7 3.81 -0.43 -6.17
CA ILE A 7 2.64 -0.74 -6.99
C ILE A 7 2.94 -0.61 -8.48
N ASP A 8 2.15 -1.30 -9.30
CA ASP A 8 2.18 -1.12 -10.74
C ASP A 8 1.64 0.28 -11.09
N ASN A 9 2.55 1.16 -11.50
CA ASN A 9 2.20 2.55 -11.84
C ASN A 9 1.25 2.64 -13.04
N SER A 10 1.19 1.62 -13.91
CA SER A 10 0.24 1.58 -15.03
C SER A 10 -1.22 1.49 -14.58
N ARG A 11 -1.46 1.00 -13.36
CA ARG A 11 -2.81 0.84 -12.75
C ARG A 11 -2.93 1.56 -11.42
N ARG A 12 -2.08 2.57 -11.18
CA ARG A 12 -1.94 3.27 -9.89
C ARG A 12 -3.27 3.68 -9.27
N GLU A 13 -4.12 4.35 -10.04
CA GLU A 13 -5.40 4.85 -9.55
C GLU A 13 -6.34 3.73 -9.09
N GLU A 14 -6.36 2.60 -9.82
CA GLU A 14 -7.17 1.43 -9.46
C GLU A 14 -6.67 0.78 -8.17
N VAL A 15 -5.35 0.61 -8.04
CA VAL A 15 -4.71 0.01 -6.86
C VAL A 15 -4.95 0.88 -5.62
N ILE A 16 -4.76 2.20 -5.73
CA ILE A 16 -5.01 3.13 -4.62
C ILE A 16 -6.49 3.10 -4.21
N LYS A 17 -7.41 3.07 -5.17
CA LYS A 17 -8.85 2.97 -4.89
C LYS A 17 -9.18 1.69 -4.13
N LYS A 18 -8.64 0.54 -4.54
CA LYS A 18 -8.79 -0.74 -3.82
C LYS A 18 -8.20 -0.65 -2.41
N LEU A 19 -6.97 -0.17 -2.27
CA LEU A 19 -6.32 -0.02 -0.97
C LEU A 19 -7.12 0.88 -0.02
N LYS A 20 -7.69 1.99 -0.50
CA LYS A 20 -8.56 2.87 0.31
C LYS A 20 -9.86 2.21 0.77
N THR A 21 -10.31 1.12 0.15
CA THR A 21 -11.49 0.37 0.59
C THR A 21 -11.20 -0.65 1.68
N VAL A 22 -9.96 -1.14 1.78
CA VAL A 22 -9.57 -2.22 2.71
C VAL A 22 -8.65 -1.74 3.83
N CYS A 23 -7.82 -0.73 3.58
CA CYS A 23 -6.91 -0.12 4.56
C CYS A 23 -7.58 1.08 5.23
N LYS A 24 -7.26 1.32 6.51
CA LYS A 24 -7.80 2.48 7.25
C LYS A 24 -7.23 3.79 6.71
N GLU A 25 -5.96 3.77 6.36
CA GLU A 25 -5.23 4.96 5.90
C GLU A 25 -4.31 4.58 4.75
N VAL A 26 -4.21 5.46 3.76
CA VAL A 26 -3.38 5.29 2.56
C VAL A 26 -2.76 6.64 2.25
N TRP A 27 -1.43 6.72 2.29
CA TRP A 27 -0.65 7.90 1.96
C TRP A 27 0.21 7.65 0.74
N GLU A 28 0.18 8.59 -0.19
CA GLU A 28 1.10 8.60 -1.31
C GLU A 28 2.40 9.26 -0.89
N VAL A 29 3.51 8.64 -1.28
CA VAL A 29 4.83 9.18 -1.01
C VAL A 29 5.61 9.31 -2.31
N SER A 30 6.52 10.28 -2.33
CA SER A 30 7.47 10.47 -3.43
C SER A 30 8.84 10.04 -2.93
N GLY A 31 9.26 8.81 -3.25
CA GLY A 31 10.52 8.28 -2.73
C GLY A 31 10.81 6.85 -3.19
N ASN A 32 11.38 6.05 -2.28
CA ASN A 32 11.82 4.69 -2.56
C ASN A 32 10.68 3.68 -2.69
N TYR A 33 9.45 4.04 -2.30
CA TYR A 33 8.21 3.26 -2.39
C TYR A 33 7.08 4.20 -2.80
N ASP A 34 5.96 3.65 -3.26
CA ASP A 34 4.86 4.43 -3.84
C ASP A 34 3.83 4.86 -2.79
N LEU A 35 3.56 4.00 -1.81
CA LEU A 35 2.50 4.20 -0.80
C LEU A 35 2.94 3.77 0.60
N ILE A 36 2.41 4.43 1.62
CA ILE A 36 2.30 3.91 2.99
C ILE A 36 0.84 3.60 3.26
N VAL A 37 0.56 2.43 3.84
CA VAL A 37 -0.81 2.06 4.23
C VAL A 37 -0.87 1.57 5.67
N CYS A 38 -1.95 1.91 6.36
CA CYS A 38 -2.29 1.34 7.66
C CYS A 38 -3.28 0.19 7.48
N ALA A 39 -2.82 -1.04 7.70
CA ALA A 39 -3.61 -2.25 7.61
C ALA A 39 -3.59 -3.04 8.93
N GLU A 40 -4.65 -3.80 9.19
CA GLU A 40 -4.78 -4.69 10.35
C GLU A 40 -4.02 -6.00 10.12
N SER A 41 -3.84 -6.42 8.87
CA SER A 41 -3.06 -7.60 8.50
C SER A 41 -2.36 -7.43 7.15
N GLU A 42 -1.36 -8.27 6.89
CA GLU A 42 -0.67 -8.35 5.59
C GLU A 42 -1.58 -8.82 4.45
N ASP A 43 -2.72 -9.44 4.77
CA ASP A 43 -3.63 -9.95 3.74
C ASP A 43 -4.38 -8.83 3.02
N GLN A 44 -4.69 -7.74 3.74
CA GLN A 44 -5.40 -6.58 3.19
C GLN A 44 -4.60 -5.83 2.11
N ILE A 45 -3.28 -5.96 2.13
CA ILE A 45 -2.39 -5.28 1.18
C ILE A 45 -2.03 -6.14 -0.03
N LYS A 46 -2.45 -7.41 -0.06
CA LYS A 46 -2.25 -8.32 -1.21
C LYS A 46 -3.32 -8.12 -2.28
N VAL A 47 -3.47 -6.88 -2.73
CA VAL A 47 -4.39 -6.53 -3.82
C VAL A 47 -3.68 -6.64 -5.17
N ASP A 48 -4.44 -6.98 -6.22
CA ASP A 48 -3.93 -6.99 -7.59
C ASP A 48 -3.30 -5.63 -7.94
N GLY A 49 -2.05 -5.65 -8.40
CA GLY A 49 -1.24 -4.47 -8.70
C GLY A 49 -0.26 -4.04 -7.60
N VAL A 50 -0.25 -4.67 -6.42
CA VAL A 50 0.86 -4.53 -5.47
C VAL A 50 2.00 -5.46 -5.88
N LEU A 51 3.13 -4.88 -6.22
CA LEU A 51 4.33 -5.60 -6.70
C LEU A 51 5.17 -6.11 -5.53
N ASN A 52 5.28 -5.31 -4.47
CA ASN A 52 6.06 -5.66 -3.28
C ASN A 52 5.55 -4.89 -2.06
N TRP A 53 5.83 -5.40 -0.86
CA TRP A 53 5.53 -4.72 0.39
C TRP A 53 6.58 -4.99 1.45
N ARG A 54 6.73 -4.06 2.38
CA ARG A 54 7.47 -4.28 3.62
C ARG A 54 6.76 -3.68 4.81
N ARG A 55 6.91 -4.29 5.98
CA ARG A 55 6.47 -3.68 7.24
C ARG A 55 7.31 -2.43 7.49
N HIS A 56 6.63 -1.33 7.78
CA HIS A 56 7.28 -0.12 8.24
C HIS A 56 7.71 -0.34 9.70
N TYR A 57 9.02 -0.36 9.95
CA TYR A 57 9.63 -0.76 11.23
C TYR A 57 9.37 0.20 12.40
N THR A 58 8.72 1.33 12.15
CA THR A 58 8.66 2.47 13.08
C THR A 58 7.41 2.55 13.97
N CYS A 59 6.61 1.47 14.08
CA CYS A 59 5.46 1.41 14.98
C CYS A 59 5.28 0.03 15.63
#